data_AF-A0A2D6TP75-F1
#
_entry.id   AF-A0A2D6TP75-F1
#
_cell.length_a   1.000
_cell.length_b   1.000
_cell.length_c   1.000
_cell.angle_alpha   90.00
_cell.angle_beta   90.00
_cell.angle_gamma   90.00
#
_symmetry.space_group_name_H-M   'P 1'
#
loop_
_entity.id
_entity.type
_entity.pdbx_description
1 polymer ?
#
loop_
_entity_poly.entity_id
_entity_poly.type
_entity_poly.pdbx_seq_one_letter_code
_entity_poly.pdbx_strand_id
1 'polypeptide(L)'
;MALETQLKEALVKQRADELYQKFSFEPQYKIMIGEFVEELGNSMIESIATSMGDLKPDEKDEMLEEYRAKVLPQLRTQFDNPEQLRQIFTEQARNQYMISDELRAKMAPQFKEMKEDEDFDIDDEAMTNFERTYEKIFKYAEENDKILNKLSEIAKAEGLEKAIQKETIYEIIRERFPTPESFREYSLRTQENIKSLFQEMPGTLMADGEVGKFMGGMIGAIGSAMEKMMKVGEKLTADYLDRTIQEIYNPQTE
;
A
#
# COMPACT_ATOMS: atom_id res chain seq x y z
N MET A 1 25.21 9.12 -10.26
CA MET A 1 24.05 8.35 -9.80
C MET A 1 24.30 6.90 -10.22
N ALA A 2 24.12 5.93 -9.33
CA ALA A 2 24.34 4.52 -9.68
C ALA A 2 23.28 4.06 -10.69
N LEU A 3 23.64 3.17 -11.62
CA LEU A 3 22.74 2.67 -12.67
C LEU A 3 21.47 2.03 -12.08
N GLU A 4 21.59 1.36 -10.94
CA GLU A 4 20.47 0.73 -10.21
C GLU A 4 19.47 1.78 -9.71
N THR A 5 19.95 2.94 -9.24
CA THR A 5 19.09 4.08 -8.87
C THR A 5 18.36 4.63 -10.09
N GLN A 6 19.05 4.80 -11.22
CA GLN A 6 18.44 5.29 -12.47
C GLN A 6 17.38 4.33 -13.00
N LEU A 7 17.65 3.03 -12.96
CA LEU A 7 16.70 1.98 -13.33
C LEU A 7 15.44 2.05 -12.48
N LYS A 8 15.61 2.10 -11.16
CA LYS A 8 14.48 2.17 -10.24
C LYS A 8 13.66 3.46 -10.44
N GLU A 9 14.31 4.61 -10.59
CA GLU A 9 13.62 5.88 -10.88
C GLU A 9 12.82 5.83 -12.19
N ALA A 10 13.38 5.20 -13.23
CA ALA A 10 12.70 5.03 -14.51
C ALA A 10 11.46 4.12 -14.38
N LEU A 11 11.58 2.98 -13.71
CA LEU A 11 10.47 2.06 -13.44
C LEU A 11 9.37 2.72 -12.61
N VAL A 12 9.76 3.45 -11.54
CA VAL A 12 8.83 4.22 -10.70
C VAL A 12 8.08 5.25 -11.53
N LYS A 13 8.78 6.02 -12.36
CA LYS A 13 8.16 7.04 -13.20
C LYS A 13 7.16 6.43 -14.18
N GLN A 14 7.57 5.40 -14.92
CA GLN A 14 6.71 4.70 -15.88
C GLN A 14 5.44 4.19 -15.18
N ARG A 15 5.59 3.55 -14.03
CA ARG A 15 4.47 3.00 -13.28
C ARG A 15 3.56 4.09 -12.70
N ALA A 16 4.12 5.17 -12.19
CA ALA A 16 3.35 6.30 -11.68
C ALA A 16 2.52 6.96 -12.78
N ASP A 17 3.08 7.11 -13.98
CA ASP A 17 2.36 7.64 -15.14
C ASP A 17 1.22 6.70 -15.58
N GLU A 18 1.44 5.38 -15.60
CA GLU A 18 0.38 4.39 -15.88
C GLU A 18 -0.77 4.46 -14.87
N LEU A 19 -0.44 4.47 -13.57
CA LEU A 19 -1.42 4.60 -12.49
C LEU A 19 -2.17 5.93 -12.62
N TYR A 20 -1.47 7.03 -12.81
CA TYR A 20 -2.10 8.33 -12.99
C TYR A 20 -3.06 8.35 -14.16
N GLN A 21 -2.66 7.85 -15.34
CA GLN A 21 -3.53 7.78 -16.51
C GLN A 21 -4.79 6.97 -16.21
N LYS A 22 -4.61 5.79 -15.64
CA LYS A 22 -5.70 4.88 -15.32
C LYS A 22 -6.71 5.51 -14.35
N PHE A 23 -6.25 6.00 -13.22
CA PHE A 23 -7.12 6.51 -12.15
C PHE A 23 -7.65 7.93 -12.43
N SER A 24 -7.01 8.71 -13.30
CA SER A 24 -7.46 10.07 -13.65
C SER A 24 -8.47 10.11 -14.79
N PHE A 25 -8.52 9.08 -15.65
CA PHE A 25 -9.32 9.12 -16.86
C PHE A 25 -10.39 8.04 -16.94
N GLU A 26 -10.28 6.94 -16.19
CA GLU A 26 -11.32 5.91 -16.13
C GLU A 26 -12.38 6.24 -15.06
N PRO A 27 -13.67 6.46 -15.44
CA PRO A 27 -14.71 6.90 -14.51
C PRO A 27 -14.92 5.98 -13.30
N GLN A 28 -14.83 4.66 -13.49
CA GLN A 28 -15.00 3.70 -12.40
C GLN A 28 -13.96 3.85 -11.28
N TYR A 29 -12.72 4.24 -11.61
CA TYR A 29 -11.66 4.40 -10.62
C TYR A 29 -11.80 5.70 -9.84
N LYS A 30 -12.38 6.75 -10.43
CA LYS A 30 -12.73 7.98 -9.70
C LYS A 30 -13.81 7.74 -8.65
N ILE A 31 -14.84 6.96 -9.00
CA ILE A 31 -15.90 6.59 -8.05
C ILE A 31 -15.29 5.81 -6.89
N MET A 32 -14.46 4.82 -7.18
CA MET A 32 -13.78 4.01 -6.16
C MET A 32 -12.88 4.85 -5.22
N ILE A 33 -12.14 5.82 -5.76
CA ILE A 33 -11.34 6.75 -4.94
C ILE A 33 -12.25 7.60 -4.04
N GLY A 34 -13.37 8.12 -4.57
CA GLY A 34 -14.33 8.89 -3.78
C GLY A 34 -14.91 8.09 -2.62
N GLU A 35 -15.34 6.84 -2.87
CA GLU A 35 -15.84 5.94 -1.85
C GLU A 35 -14.77 5.58 -0.81
N PHE A 36 -13.51 5.38 -1.23
CA PHE A 36 -12.39 5.17 -0.32
C PHE A 36 -12.15 6.37 0.60
N VAL A 37 -12.16 7.59 0.05
CA VAL A 37 -11.97 8.82 0.81
C VAL A 37 -13.05 8.97 1.88
N GLU A 38 -14.30 8.72 1.52
CA GLU A 38 -15.42 8.77 2.45
C GLU A 38 -15.29 7.74 3.57
N GLU A 39 -14.99 6.49 3.22
CA GLU A 39 -14.88 5.40 4.17
C GLU A 39 -13.68 5.55 5.11
N LEU A 40 -12.51 5.93 4.58
CA LEU A 40 -11.32 6.22 5.37
C LEU A 40 -11.57 7.40 6.32
N GLY A 41 -12.15 8.49 5.80
CA GLY A 41 -12.51 9.65 6.60
C GLY A 41 -13.43 9.28 7.75
N ASN A 42 -14.53 8.58 7.47
CA ASN A 42 -15.49 8.13 8.48
C ASN A 42 -14.85 7.22 9.53
N SER A 43 -14.05 6.24 9.10
CA SER A 43 -13.39 5.28 10.01
C SER A 43 -12.39 5.97 10.95
N MET A 44 -11.60 6.93 10.43
CA MET A 44 -10.67 7.71 11.26
C MET A 44 -11.42 8.57 12.28
N ILE A 45 -12.49 9.24 11.84
CA ILE A 45 -13.31 10.11 12.69
C ILE A 45 -14.00 9.30 13.80
N GLU A 46 -14.53 8.11 13.49
CA GLU A 46 -15.11 7.19 14.48
C GLU A 46 -14.09 6.68 15.50
N SER A 47 -12.85 6.41 15.08
CA SER A 47 -11.77 5.99 15.99
C SER A 47 -11.32 7.12 16.92
N ILE A 48 -11.21 8.35 16.41
CA ILE A 48 -10.94 9.53 17.23
C ILE A 48 -12.08 9.70 18.26
N ALA A 49 -13.33 9.63 17.83
CA ALA A 49 -14.47 9.79 18.74
C ALA A 49 -14.60 8.67 19.78
N THR A 50 -14.06 7.47 19.49
CA THR A 50 -14.05 6.34 20.43
C THR A 50 -12.88 6.43 21.42
N SER A 51 -11.79 7.09 21.05
CA SER A 51 -10.65 7.35 21.95
C SER A 51 -10.85 8.57 22.86
N MET A 52 -11.83 9.43 22.58
CA MET A 52 -12.12 10.65 23.34
C MET A 52 -12.93 10.45 24.65
N GLY A 53 -13.03 9.23 25.19
CA GLY A 53 -13.66 8.96 26.49
C GLY A 53 -15.20 9.09 26.51
N ASP A 54 -15.78 9.28 27.70
CA ASP A 54 -17.22 9.34 27.95
C ASP A 54 -17.87 10.66 27.46
N LEU A 55 -17.88 10.86 26.14
CA LEU A 55 -18.77 11.84 25.52
C LEU A 55 -20.21 11.32 25.52
N LYS A 56 -21.18 12.21 25.75
CA LYS A 56 -22.58 11.83 25.56
C LYS A 56 -22.84 11.54 24.08
N PRO A 57 -23.79 10.64 23.74
CA PRO A 57 -24.09 10.30 22.35
C PRO A 57 -24.33 11.53 21.46
N ASP A 58 -25.10 12.50 21.95
CA ASP A 58 -25.44 13.71 21.18
C ASP A 58 -24.21 14.62 20.93
N GLU A 59 -23.30 14.71 21.90
CA GLU A 59 -22.04 15.47 21.79
C GLU A 59 -21.06 14.77 20.83
N LYS A 60 -21.08 13.44 20.83
CA LYS A 60 -20.31 12.61 19.90
C LYS A 60 -20.80 12.79 18.47
N ASP A 61 -22.11 12.76 18.24
CA ASP A 61 -22.70 12.90 16.90
C ASP A 61 -22.45 14.30 16.31
N GLU A 62 -22.61 15.37 17.10
CA GLU A 62 -22.31 16.74 16.66
C GLU A 62 -20.83 16.92 16.29
N MET A 63 -19.93 16.36 17.10
CA MET A 63 -18.50 16.40 16.86
C MET A 63 -18.09 15.58 15.61
N LEU A 64 -18.66 14.38 15.43
CA LEU A 64 -18.44 13.54 14.25
C LEU A 64 -18.84 14.29 12.97
N GLU A 65 -20.00 14.96 12.96
CA GLU A 65 -20.45 15.75 11.82
C GLU A 65 -19.54 16.97 11.55
N GLU A 66 -19.08 17.66 12.59
CA GLU A 66 -18.13 18.78 12.43
C GLU A 66 -16.79 18.30 11.84
N TYR A 67 -16.27 17.17 12.32
CA TYR A 67 -15.06 16.56 11.75
C TYR A 67 -15.27 16.10 10.32
N ARG A 68 -16.41 15.48 9.98
CA ARG A 68 -16.73 15.08 8.60
C ARG A 68 -16.75 16.29 7.67
N ALA A 69 -17.39 17.38 8.09
CA ALA A 69 -17.49 18.61 7.32
C ALA A 69 -16.12 19.28 7.08
N LYS A 70 -15.13 19.04 7.95
CA LYS A 70 -13.76 19.58 7.80
C LYS A 70 -12.83 18.64 7.03
N VAL A 71 -12.85 17.34 7.35
CA VAL A 71 -11.86 16.36 6.87
C VAL A 71 -12.20 15.85 5.47
N LEU A 72 -13.48 15.52 5.20
CA LEU A 72 -13.86 14.94 3.90
C LEU A 72 -13.63 15.90 2.73
N PRO A 73 -13.95 17.20 2.81
CA PRO A 73 -13.65 18.11 1.71
C PRO A 73 -12.15 18.29 1.47
N GLN A 74 -11.32 18.26 2.52
CA GLN A 74 -9.88 18.31 2.39
C GLN A 74 -9.35 17.08 1.66
N LEU A 75 -9.74 15.88 2.11
CA LEU A 75 -9.37 14.64 1.44
C LEU A 75 -9.81 14.64 -0.03
N ARG A 76 -11.07 15.01 -0.33
CA ARG A 76 -11.55 15.13 -1.72
C ARG A 76 -10.71 16.10 -2.55
N THR A 77 -10.38 17.27 -1.99
CA THR A 77 -9.51 18.26 -2.67
C THR A 77 -8.14 17.68 -2.99
N GLN A 78 -7.60 16.79 -2.14
CA GLN A 78 -6.32 16.15 -2.41
C GLN A 78 -6.39 15.19 -3.60
N PHE A 79 -7.46 14.41 -3.70
CA PHE A 79 -7.66 13.46 -4.79
C PHE A 79 -8.13 14.12 -6.10
N ASP A 80 -8.74 15.30 -6.03
CA ASP A 80 -9.09 16.12 -7.19
C ASP A 80 -7.91 16.96 -7.71
N ASN A 81 -6.85 17.14 -6.90
CA ASN A 81 -5.65 17.86 -7.30
C ASN A 81 -4.69 16.96 -8.10
N PRO A 82 -4.44 17.26 -9.39
CA PRO A 82 -3.58 16.43 -10.24
C PRO A 82 -2.14 16.25 -9.72
N GLU A 83 -1.55 17.28 -9.11
CA GLU A 83 -0.17 17.20 -8.61
C GLU A 83 -0.08 16.30 -7.39
N GLN A 84 -1.04 16.40 -6.47
CA GLN A 84 -1.08 15.54 -5.28
C GLN A 84 -1.40 14.10 -5.66
N LEU A 85 -2.32 13.90 -6.61
CA LEU A 85 -2.62 12.58 -7.14
C LEU A 85 -1.38 11.94 -7.81
N ARG A 86 -0.58 12.71 -8.55
CA ARG A 86 0.71 12.25 -9.08
C ARG A 86 1.70 11.89 -7.99
N GLN A 87 1.77 12.67 -6.90
CA GLN A 87 2.64 12.36 -5.77
C GLN A 87 2.22 11.04 -5.10
N ILE A 88 0.92 10.83 -4.88
CA ILE A 88 0.37 9.58 -4.33
C ILE A 88 0.77 8.39 -5.20
N PHE A 89 0.57 8.47 -6.52
CA PHE A 89 0.92 7.37 -7.43
C PHE A 89 2.43 7.17 -7.59
N THR A 90 3.23 8.24 -7.44
CA THR A 90 4.69 8.12 -7.40
C THR A 90 5.15 7.38 -6.16
N GLU A 91 4.60 7.69 -4.98
CA GLU A 91 4.93 7.00 -3.74
C GLU A 91 4.43 5.54 -3.77
N GLN A 92 3.24 5.30 -4.31
CA GLN A 92 2.73 3.95 -4.53
C GLN A 92 3.66 3.15 -5.46
N ALA A 93 4.10 3.73 -6.57
CA ALA A 93 5.04 3.09 -7.50
C ALA A 93 6.41 2.83 -6.82
N ARG A 94 6.91 3.77 -5.99
CA ARG A 94 8.13 3.56 -5.20
C ARG A 94 8.01 2.39 -4.25
N ASN A 95 6.87 2.27 -3.56
CA ASN A 95 6.61 1.15 -2.65
C ASN A 95 6.51 -0.19 -3.41
N GLN A 96 5.96 -0.19 -4.63
CA GLN A 96 5.89 -1.37 -5.48
C GLN A 96 7.29 -1.88 -5.90
N TYR A 97 8.27 -0.99 -6.08
CA TYR A 97 9.66 -1.34 -6.42
C TYR A 97 10.61 -1.25 -5.22
N MET A 98 10.08 -1.28 -4.00
CA MET A 98 10.92 -1.25 -2.80
C MET A 98 11.62 -2.60 -2.64
N ILE A 99 12.93 -2.55 -2.46
CA ILE A 99 13.76 -3.72 -2.15
C ILE A 99 13.80 -4.00 -0.65
N SER A 100 14.18 -5.22 -0.28
CA SER A 100 14.13 -5.67 1.12
C SER A 100 14.93 -4.78 2.07
N ASP A 101 16.14 -4.38 1.68
CA ASP A 101 17.01 -3.50 2.47
C ASP A 101 16.40 -2.10 2.68
N GLU A 102 15.76 -1.53 1.66
CA GLU A 102 15.09 -0.23 1.78
C GLU A 102 13.87 -0.30 2.69
N LEU A 103 13.09 -1.38 2.58
CA LEU A 103 11.95 -1.58 3.46
C LEU A 103 12.42 -1.69 4.91
N ARG A 104 13.51 -2.43 5.17
CA ARG A 104 14.13 -2.51 6.52
C ARG A 104 14.59 -1.14 6.99
N ALA A 105 15.27 -0.37 6.14
CA ALA A 105 15.74 0.96 6.47
C ALA A 105 14.59 1.95 6.71
N LYS A 106 13.44 1.79 6.06
CA LYS A 106 12.23 2.60 6.26
C LYS A 106 11.51 2.24 7.57
N MET A 107 11.49 0.97 7.94
CA MET A 107 10.80 0.47 9.14
C MET A 107 11.64 0.60 10.42
N ALA A 108 12.98 0.44 10.33
CA ALA A 108 13.84 0.44 11.51
C ALA A 108 13.75 1.72 12.38
N PRO A 109 13.66 2.94 11.83
CA PRO A 109 13.45 4.14 12.62
C PRO A 109 12.12 4.12 13.38
N GLN A 110 11.05 3.60 12.76
CA GLN A 110 9.72 3.53 13.38
C GLN A 110 9.71 2.54 14.56
N PHE A 111 10.31 1.36 14.39
CA PHE A 111 10.45 0.40 15.49
C PHE A 111 11.34 0.95 16.60
N LYS A 112 12.39 1.69 16.26
CA LYS A 112 13.26 2.32 17.24
C LYS A 112 12.53 3.41 18.03
N GLU A 113 11.81 4.29 17.33
CA GLU A 113 11.01 5.35 17.96
C GLU A 113 9.96 4.77 18.91
N MET A 114 9.22 3.74 18.47
CA MET A 114 8.25 3.07 19.34
C MET A 114 8.86 2.35 20.55
N LYS A 115 10.15 1.98 20.50
CA LYS A 115 10.87 1.32 21.60
C LYS A 115 11.51 2.30 22.58
N GLU A 116 11.96 3.44 22.08
CA GLU A 116 12.75 4.42 22.84
C GLU A 116 11.92 5.60 23.35
N ASP A 117 10.72 5.80 22.81
CA ASP A 117 9.83 6.87 23.25
C ASP A 117 9.21 6.52 24.61
N GLU A 118 9.60 7.27 25.64
CA GLU A 118 9.11 7.10 27.02
C GLU A 118 7.60 7.35 27.15
N ASP A 119 6.98 8.04 26.17
CA ASP A 119 5.53 8.23 26.11
C ASP A 119 4.79 7.01 25.52
N PHE A 120 5.52 6.08 24.88
CA PHE A 120 5.03 4.81 24.32
C PHE A 120 5.61 3.63 25.12
N ASP A 121 5.07 3.39 26.31
CA ASP A 121 5.43 2.24 27.17
C ASP A 121 4.89 0.93 26.58
N ILE A 122 5.48 0.49 25.46
CA ILE A 122 5.10 -0.73 24.74
C ILE A 122 5.92 -1.93 25.23
N ASP A 123 5.22 -2.96 25.73
CA ASP A 123 5.87 -4.19 26.17
C ASP A 123 6.71 -4.87 25.06
N ASP A 124 7.88 -5.40 25.46
CA ASP A 124 8.85 -6.04 24.56
C ASP A 124 8.26 -7.23 23.77
N GLU A 125 7.31 -7.97 24.35
CA GLU A 125 6.61 -9.07 23.68
C GLU A 125 5.64 -8.54 22.61
N ALA A 126 4.91 -7.46 22.91
CA ALA A 126 4.04 -6.79 21.95
C ALA A 126 4.85 -6.25 20.76
N MET A 127 6.00 -5.63 21.04
CA MET A 127 6.91 -5.12 20.02
C MET A 127 7.53 -6.23 19.17
N THR A 128 7.95 -7.34 19.78
CA THR A 128 8.46 -8.52 19.05
C THR A 128 7.39 -9.12 18.14
N ASN A 129 6.14 -9.22 18.63
CA ASN A 129 5.02 -9.69 17.83
C ASN A 129 4.70 -8.73 16.68
N PHE A 130 4.79 -7.43 16.91
CA PHE A 130 4.58 -6.39 15.91
C PHE A 130 5.64 -6.48 14.80
N GLU A 131 6.93 -6.58 15.13
CA GLU A 131 8.01 -6.81 14.17
C GLU A 131 7.79 -8.09 13.34
N ARG A 132 7.33 -9.17 13.97
CA ARG A 132 7.05 -10.45 13.29
C ARG A 132 5.91 -10.32 12.27
N THR A 133 4.90 -9.49 12.52
CA THR A 133 3.82 -9.28 11.54
C THR A 133 4.34 -8.65 10.24
N TYR A 134 5.44 -7.86 10.31
CA TYR A 134 6.11 -7.28 9.14
C TYR A 134 6.95 -8.29 8.33
N GLU A 135 7.33 -9.46 8.87
CA GLU A 135 8.05 -10.52 8.13
C GLU A 135 7.30 -10.97 6.86
N LYS A 136 5.97 -10.97 6.92
CA LYS A 136 5.12 -11.29 5.76
C LYS A 136 5.30 -10.29 4.62
N ILE A 137 5.56 -9.02 4.94
CA ILE A 137 5.81 -7.95 3.95
C ILE A 137 7.23 -8.04 3.39
N PHE A 138 8.22 -8.40 4.22
CA PHE A 138 9.60 -8.55 3.73
C PHE A 138 9.73 -9.59 2.62
N LYS A 139 8.96 -10.68 2.67
CA LYS A 139 8.91 -11.68 1.59
C LYS A 139 8.46 -11.12 0.24
N TYR A 140 7.64 -10.07 0.23
CA TYR A 140 7.25 -9.38 -1.00
C TYR A 140 8.43 -8.59 -1.57
N ALA A 141 9.14 -7.85 -0.72
CA ALA A 141 10.31 -7.08 -1.12
C ALA A 141 11.45 -8.00 -1.65
N GLU A 142 11.62 -9.20 -1.10
CA GLU A 142 12.58 -10.19 -1.60
C GLU A 142 12.30 -10.65 -3.05
N GLU A 143 11.04 -10.66 -3.49
CA GLU A 143 10.72 -10.95 -4.89
C GLU A 143 11.04 -9.76 -5.80
N ASN A 144 10.84 -8.54 -5.31
CA ASN A 144 11.29 -7.33 -6.02
C ASN A 144 12.81 -7.30 -6.19
N ASP A 145 13.58 -7.73 -5.17
CA ASP A 145 15.03 -7.84 -5.26
C ASP A 145 15.45 -8.69 -6.47
N LYS A 146 14.81 -9.85 -6.65
CA LYS A 146 15.11 -10.78 -7.75
C LYS A 146 14.80 -10.16 -9.11
N ILE A 147 13.66 -9.49 -9.23
CA ILE A 147 13.25 -8.83 -10.47
C ILE A 147 14.19 -7.67 -10.80
N LEU A 148 14.46 -6.79 -9.82
CA LEU A 148 15.31 -5.62 -10.01
C LEU A 148 16.77 -5.99 -10.27
N ASN A 149 17.28 -7.07 -9.67
CA ASN A 149 18.61 -7.57 -9.96
C ASN A 149 18.75 -7.99 -11.43
N LYS A 150 17.79 -8.75 -11.96
CA LYS A 150 17.78 -9.14 -13.38
C LYS A 150 17.64 -7.94 -14.31
N LEU A 151 16.75 -7.00 -13.99
CA LEU A 151 16.62 -5.76 -14.76
C LEU A 151 17.91 -4.94 -14.73
N SER A 152 18.64 -4.95 -13.61
CA SER A 152 19.94 -4.28 -13.49
C SER A 152 21.03 -4.96 -14.31
N GLU A 153 21.04 -6.30 -14.40
CA GLU A 153 21.92 -7.05 -15.29
C GLU A 153 21.65 -6.71 -16.76
N ILE A 154 20.39 -6.66 -17.17
CA ILE A 154 20.00 -6.25 -18.52
C ILE A 154 20.37 -4.80 -18.77
N ALA A 155 20.14 -3.89 -17.82
CA ALA A 155 20.52 -2.49 -17.96
C ALA A 155 22.05 -2.33 -18.15
N LYS A 156 22.85 -3.15 -17.45
CA LYS A 156 24.32 -3.18 -17.58
C LYS A 156 24.77 -3.72 -18.95
N ALA A 157 24.05 -4.70 -19.50
CA ALA A 157 24.42 -5.38 -20.74
C ALA A 157 23.90 -4.67 -22.01
N GLU A 158 22.65 -4.21 -21.98
CA GLU A 158 21.88 -3.77 -23.16
C GLU A 158 21.37 -2.33 -23.05
N GLY A 159 21.55 -1.68 -21.89
CA GLY A 159 21.13 -0.30 -21.64
C GLY A 159 19.81 -0.19 -20.87
N LEU A 160 19.62 0.97 -20.24
CA LEU A 160 18.46 1.27 -19.40
C LEU A 160 17.15 1.17 -20.19
N GLU A 161 17.16 1.65 -21.43
CA GLU A 161 16.00 1.66 -22.32
C GLU A 161 15.49 0.25 -22.58
N LYS A 162 16.39 -0.73 -22.68
CA LYS A 162 16.02 -2.14 -22.87
C LYS A 162 15.42 -2.71 -21.58
N ALA A 163 16.05 -2.45 -20.44
CA ALA A 163 15.61 -2.99 -19.16
C ALA A 163 14.17 -2.55 -18.80
N ILE A 164 13.77 -1.32 -19.10
CA ILE A 164 12.43 -0.79 -18.76
C ILE A 164 11.34 -1.14 -19.80
N GLN A 165 11.66 -1.86 -20.86
CA GLN A 165 10.65 -2.31 -21.83
C GLN A 165 9.68 -3.28 -21.16
N LYS A 166 8.37 -3.14 -21.47
CA LYS A 166 7.33 -4.02 -20.94
C LYS A 166 7.62 -5.48 -21.26
N GLU A 167 8.07 -5.75 -22.47
CA GLU A 167 8.40 -7.10 -22.95
C GLU A 167 9.51 -7.73 -22.11
N THR A 168 10.55 -6.96 -21.79
CA THR A 168 11.66 -7.39 -20.93
C THR A 168 11.20 -7.66 -19.50
N ILE A 169 10.37 -6.78 -18.94
CA ILE A 169 9.78 -6.99 -17.62
C ILE A 169 8.89 -8.26 -17.62
N TYR A 170 8.08 -8.45 -18.66
CA TYR A 170 7.19 -9.61 -18.79
C TYR A 170 7.95 -10.92 -18.98
N GLU A 171 9.09 -10.92 -19.69
CA GLU A 171 9.98 -12.07 -19.77
C GLU A 171 10.51 -12.49 -18.40
N ILE A 172 10.99 -11.53 -17.59
CA ILE A 172 11.46 -11.81 -16.23
C ILE A 172 10.33 -12.34 -15.35
N ILE A 173 9.13 -11.74 -15.45
CA ILE A 173 7.95 -12.21 -14.71
C ILE A 173 7.59 -13.64 -15.12
N ARG A 174 7.58 -13.95 -16.42
CA ARG A 174 7.29 -15.31 -16.93
C ARG A 174 8.34 -16.33 -16.51
N GLU A 175 9.61 -15.93 -16.42
CA GLU A 175 10.65 -16.83 -15.90
C GLU A 175 10.42 -17.15 -14.41
N ARG A 176 9.97 -16.15 -13.63
CA ARG A 176 9.69 -16.33 -12.20
C ARG A 176 8.38 -17.06 -11.93
N PHE A 177 7.38 -16.80 -12.75
CA PHE A 177 6.03 -17.34 -12.68
C PHE A 177 5.69 -17.95 -14.05
N PRO A 178 6.04 -19.23 -14.29
CA PRO A 178 5.92 -19.84 -15.62
C PRO A 178 4.49 -19.93 -16.16
N THR A 179 3.49 -19.79 -15.29
CA THR A 179 2.08 -19.89 -15.67
C THR A 179 1.27 -18.70 -15.17
N PRO A 180 0.19 -18.33 -15.89
CA PRO A 180 -0.82 -17.39 -15.42
C PRO A 180 -1.28 -17.65 -13.98
N GLU A 181 -1.50 -18.92 -13.64
CA GLU A 181 -1.99 -19.32 -12.32
C GLU A 181 -0.94 -19.12 -11.23
N SER A 182 0.34 -19.42 -11.49
CA SER A 182 1.41 -19.18 -10.52
C SER A 182 1.57 -17.69 -10.17
N PHE A 183 1.36 -16.80 -11.16
CA PHE A 183 1.37 -15.36 -10.94
C PHE A 183 0.11 -14.87 -10.21
N ARG A 184 -1.06 -15.44 -10.54
CA ARG A 184 -2.32 -15.17 -9.84
C ARG A 184 -2.22 -15.56 -8.37
N GLU A 185 -1.78 -16.78 -8.06
CA GLU A 185 -1.60 -17.26 -6.70
C GLU A 185 -0.65 -16.37 -5.89
N TYR A 186 0.47 -15.96 -6.50
CA TYR A 186 1.41 -15.03 -5.88
C TYR A 186 0.76 -13.67 -5.58
N SER A 187 0.03 -13.12 -6.55
CA SER A 187 -0.64 -11.82 -6.42
C SER A 187 -1.73 -11.84 -5.35
N LEU A 188 -2.58 -12.87 -5.34
CA LEU A 188 -3.65 -13.04 -4.35
C LEU A 188 -3.08 -13.28 -2.94
N ARG A 189 -2.04 -14.11 -2.81
CA ARG A 189 -1.36 -14.34 -1.52
C ARG A 189 -0.75 -13.06 -0.97
N THR A 190 -0.22 -12.20 -1.84
CA THR A 190 0.32 -10.89 -1.43
C THR A 190 -0.79 -10.00 -0.89
N GLN A 191 -1.95 -9.95 -1.55
CA GLN A 191 -3.12 -9.21 -1.06
C GLN A 191 -3.61 -9.76 0.28
N GLU A 192 -3.66 -11.09 0.43
CA GLU A 192 -4.05 -11.75 1.67
C GLU A 192 -3.07 -11.45 2.80
N ASN A 193 -1.75 -11.47 2.55
CA ASN A 193 -0.73 -11.11 3.54
C ASN A 193 -0.87 -9.65 4.00
N ILE A 194 -1.12 -8.72 3.08
CA ILE A 194 -1.37 -7.31 3.40
C ILE A 194 -2.65 -7.19 4.23
N LYS A 195 -3.74 -7.89 3.84
CA LYS A 195 -4.98 -7.89 4.61
C LYS A 195 -4.79 -8.45 6.03
N SER A 196 -4.12 -9.59 6.14
CA SER A 196 -3.78 -10.25 7.41
C SER A 196 -2.95 -9.34 8.31
N LEU A 197 -1.97 -8.61 7.76
CA LEU A 197 -1.21 -7.59 8.48
C LEU A 197 -2.14 -6.54 9.13
N PHE A 198 -3.04 -5.93 8.34
CA PHE A 198 -3.96 -4.92 8.86
C PHE A 198 -5.01 -5.46 9.84
N GLN A 199 -5.26 -6.77 9.84
CA GLN A 199 -6.15 -7.43 10.80
C GLN A 199 -5.44 -7.84 12.09
N GLU A 200 -4.18 -8.28 12.00
CA GLU A 200 -3.39 -8.75 13.14
C GLU A 200 -2.77 -7.58 13.93
N MET A 201 -2.29 -6.55 13.22
CA MET A 201 -1.56 -5.42 13.80
C MET A 201 -2.35 -4.62 14.86
N PRO A 202 -3.65 -4.32 14.67
CA PRO A 202 -4.45 -3.66 15.69
C PRO A 202 -4.49 -4.44 17.00
N GLY A 203 -4.69 -5.77 16.92
CA GLY A 203 -4.81 -6.62 18.11
C GLY A 203 -3.51 -6.70 18.91
N THR A 204 -2.36 -6.75 18.21
CA THR A 204 -1.04 -6.75 18.86
C THR A 204 -0.77 -5.46 19.63
N LEU A 205 -1.19 -4.30 19.10
CA LEU A 205 -0.98 -3.01 19.74
C LEU A 205 -2.03 -2.68 20.81
N MET A 206 -3.30 -3.10 20.61
CA MET A 206 -4.36 -2.87 21.59
C MET A 206 -4.16 -3.59 22.93
N ALA A 207 -3.30 -4.62 22.95
CA ALA A 207 -2.96 -5.37 24.16
C ALA A 207 -2.15 -4.55 25.18
N ASP A 208 -1.68 -3.36 24.79
CA ASP A 208 -0.66 -2.61 25.51
C ASP A 208 -1.12 -1.17 25.86
N GLY A 209 -1.34 -0.94 27.16
CA GLY A 209 -1.62 0.39 27.71
C GLY A 209 -2.81 1.16 27.08
N GLU A 210 -2.90 2.46 27.36
CA GLU A 210 -3.88 3.37 26.70
C GLU A 210 -3.36 3.86 25.34
N VAL A 211 -2.04 4.00 25.19
CA VAL A 211 -1.39 4.45 23.95
C VAL A 211 -1.46 3.38 22.86
N GLY A 212 -1.19 2.11 23.19
CA GLY A 212 -1.36 1.00 22.26
C GLY A 212 -2.82 0.77 21.86
N LYS A 213 -3.79 1.00 22.76
CA LYS A 213 -5.23 1.04 22.40
C LYS A 213 -5.54 2.13 21.38
N PHE A 214 -4.99 3.33 21.55
CA PHE A 214 -5.17 4.43 20.59
C PHE A 214 -4.56 4.10 19.23
N MET A 215 -3.29 3.67 19.18
CA MET A 215 -2.62 3.30 17.94
C MET A 215 -3.28 2.10 17.25
N GLY A 216 -3.61 1.06 18.01
CA GLY A 216 -4.34 -0.10 17.53
C GLY A 216 -5.71 0.28 16.98
N GLY A 217 -6.41 1.23 17.62
CA GLY A 217 -7.66 1.80 17.12
C GLY A 217 -7.50 2.49 15.76
N MET A 218 -6.50 3.36 15.62
CA MET A 218 -6.21 4.03 14.34
C MET A 218 -5.85 3.04 13.23
N ILE A 219 -4.97 2.08 13.51
CA ILE A 219 -4.55 1.06 12.54
C ILE A 219 -5.73 0.14 12.19
N GLY A 220 -6.59 -0.18 13.15
CA GLY A 220 -7.82 -0.94 12.94
C GLY A 220 -8.81 -0.21 12.04
N ALA A 221 -8.94 1.10 12.18
CA ALA A 221 -9.74 1.93 11.28
C ALA A 221 -9.16 1.96 9.86
N ILE A 222 -7.84 2.14 9.72
CA ILE A 222 -7.18 2.07 8.41
C ILE A 222 -7.41 0.69 7.78
N GLY A 223 -7.21 -0.39 8.53
CA GLY A 223 -7.44 -1.76 8.08
C GLY A 223 -8.88 -2.02 7.64
N SER A 224 -9.86 -1.52 8.40
CA SER A 224 -11.29 -1.64 8.07
C SER A 224 -11.67 -0.87 6.81
N ALA A 225 -11.16 0.36 6.66
CA ALA A 225 -11.35 1.16 5.46
C ALA A 225 -10.70 0.52 4.23
N MET A 226 -9.49 -0.02 4.39
CA MET A 226 -8.80 -0.78 3.34
C MET A 226 -9.57 -2.06 2.97
N GLU A 227 -10.11 -2.81 3.93
CA GLU A 227 -10.92 -4.00 3.64
C GLU A 227 -12.19 -3.66 2.88
N LYS A 228 -12.90 -2.58 3.25
CA LYS A 228 -14.06 -2.12 2.50
C LYS A 228 -13.70 -1.65 1.09
N MET A 229 -12.59 -0.93 0.93
CA MET A 229 -12.07 -0.55 -0.39
C MET A 229 -11.70 -1.77 -1.24
N MET A 230 -11.04 -2.77 -0.64
CA MET A 230 -10.76 -4.03 -1.31
C MET A 230 -12.05 -4.73 -1.74
N LYS A 231 -13.13 -4.70 -0.94
CA LYS A 231 -14.44 -5.25 -1.32
C LYS A 231 -15.15 -4.45 -2.41
N VAL A 232 -15.12 -3.12 -2.35
CA VAL A 232 -15.66 -2.23 -3.38
C VAL A 232 -14.89 -2.40 -4.70
N GLY A 233 -13.58 -2.52 -4.60
CA GLY A 233 -12.65 -2.70 -5.70
C GLY A 233 -12.37 -4.16 -6.04
N GLU A 234 -13.03 -5.15 -5.43
CA GLU A 234 -12.65 -6.58 -5.55
C GLU A 234 -12.79 -7.04 -7.00
N LYS A 235 -13.89 -6.62 -7.64
CA LYS A 235 -14.13 -6.84 -9.07
C LYS A 235 -13.13 -6.08 -9.94
N LEU A 236 -12.84 -4.81 -9.62
CA LEU A 236 -11.87 -4.00 -10.38
C LEU A 236 -10.43 -4.52 -10.25
N THR A 237 -10.09 -5.07 -9.08
CA THR A 237 -8.80 -5.66 -8.74
C THR A 237 -8.64 -7.02 -9.42
N ALA A 238 -9.70 -7.83 -9.44
CA ALA A 238 -9.73 -9.08 -10.19
C ALA A 238 -9.64 -8.83 -11.71
N ASP A 239 -10.46 -7.91 -12.24
CA ASP A 239 -10.41 -7.51 -13.66
C ASP A 239 -9.03 -6.96 -14.03
N TYR A 240 -8.40 -6.19 -13.14
CA TYR A 240 -7.04 -5.68 -13.34
C TYR A 240 -6.00 -6.81 -13.36
N LEU A 241 -6.04 -7.71 -12.38
CA LEU A 241 -5.14 -8.86 -12.33
C LEU A 241 -5.30 -9.74 -13.58
N ASP A 242 -6.54 -9.97 -14.01
CA ASP A 242 -6.85 -10.73 -15.22
C ASP A 242 -6.27 -10.06 -16.47
N ARG A 243 -6.44 -8.74 -16.63
CA ARG A 243 -5.85 -7.99 -17.74
C ARG A 243 -4.33 -8.05 -17.71
N THR A 244 -3.70 -7.83 -16.56
CA THR A 244 -2.25 -7.93 -16.41
C THR A 244 -1.75 -9.33 -16.75
N ILE A 245 -2.46 -10.39 -16.35
CA ILE A 245 -2.16 -11.75 -16.76
C ILE A 245 -2.30 -11.93 -18.28
N GLN A 246 -3.35 -11.40 -18.90
CA GLN A 246 -3.49 -11.45 -20.36
C GLN A 246 -2.33 -10.72 -21.06
N GLU A 247 -1.93 -9.53 -20.58
CA GLU A 247 -0.81 -8.78 -21.15
C GLU A 247 0.53 -9.53 -21.04
N ILE A 248 0.80 -10.18 -19.90
CA ILE A 248 2.06 -10.90 -19.68
C ILE A 248 2.13 -12.20 -20.49
N TYR A 249 1.05 -12.99 -20.47
CA TYR A 249 1.07 -14.37 -20.97
C TYR A 249 0.44 -14.55 -22.35
N ASN A 250 -0.44 -13.65 -22.77
CA ASN A 250 -1.11 -13.66 -24.06
C ASN A 250 -1.00 -12.27 -24.73
N PRO A 251 0.21 -11.73 -24.93
CA PRO A 251 0.37 -10.43 -25.57
C PRO A 251 -0.31 -10.50 -26.93
N GLN A 252 -1.40 -9.77 -27.11
CA GLN A 252 -1.98 -9.60 -28.44
C GLN A 252 -0.90 -8.89 -29.25
N THR A 253 -0.41 -9.56 -30.29
CA THR A 253 0.33 -8.87 -31.35
C THR A 253 -0.63 -7.90 -32.00
N GLU A 254 -0.59 -6.63 -31.59
CA GLU A 254 -1.08 -5.51 -32.39
C GLU A 254 -0.29 -5.40 -33.70
#